data_AF-A0A963VU16-F1
#
_entry.id   AF-A0A963VU16-F1
#
_cell.length_a   1.000
_cell.length_b   1.000
_cell.length_c   1.000
_cell.angle_alpha   90.00
_cell.angle_beta   90.00
_cell.angle_gamma   90.00
#
_symmetry.space_group_name_H-M   'P 1'
#
loop_
_entity.id
_entity.type
_entity.pdbx_description
1 polymer ?
#
loop_
_entity_poly.entity_id
_entity_poly.type
_entity_poly.pdbx_seq_one_letter_code
_entity_poly.pdbx_strand_id
1 'polypeptide(L)'
;MMAKSALLGLTRATAFGNTDKDILTNSLAPVAMTPLSEPYFKANLPHIDSDRLGAGNVTPAVLYLLSRDCQLNGEIISVGGGRMARVFIATSPGYRPGDLQAENIAANLDTVLSTEGFEILKMSVDQYRFL
;
A
#
# COMPACT_ATOMS: atom_id res chain seq x y z
N MET A 1 4.72 -14.81 0.74
CA MET A 1 4.24 -13.51 0.24
C MET A 1 2.71 -13.44 0.20
N MET A 2 2.02 -14.48 -0.31
CA MET A 2 0.54 -14.59 -0.39
C MET A 2 -0.24 -14.12 0.85
N ALA A 3 0.13 -14.60 2.04
CA ALA A 3 -0.58 -14.24 3.27
C ALA A 3 -0.54 -12.74 3.57
N LYS A 4 0.62 -12.08 3.36
CA LYS A 4 0.79 -10.65 3.63
C LYS A 4 0.03 -9.78 2.62
N SER A 5 -0.01 -10.18 1.34
CA SER A 5 -0.79 -9.46 0.33
C SER A 5 -2.30 -9.62 0.54
N ALA A 6 -2.76 -10.78 1.02
CA ALA A 6 -4.18 -10.98 1.34
C ALA A 6 -4.69 -10.02 2.42
N LEU A 7 -3.85 -9.65 3.39
CA LEU A 7 -4.19 -8.65 4.41
C LEU A 7 -4.49 -7.27 3.81
N LEU A 8 -3.92 -6.90 2.66
CA LEU A 8 -4.20 -5.62 2.00
C LEU A 8 -5.66 -5.57 1.50
N GLY A 9 -6.12 -6.65 0.85
CA GLY A 9 -7.51 -6.78 0.41
C GLY A 9 -8.48 -6.83 1.59
N LEU A 10 -8.16 -7.61 2.62
CA LEU A 10 -8.96 -7.71 3.84
C LEU A 10 -9.10 -6.36 4.55
N THR A 11 -8.00 -5.59 4.64
CA THR A 11 -7.99 -4.25 5.23
C THR A 11 -8.97 -3.34 4.50
N ARG A 12 -8.95 -3.32 3.16
CA ARG A 12 -9.87 -2.50 2.37
C ARG A 12 -11.32 -2.94 2.54
N ALA A 13 -11.58 -4.25 2.46
CA ALA A 13 -12.94 -4.79 2.60
C ALA A 13 -13.57 -4.44 3.96
N THR A 14 -12.81 -4.60 5.04
CA THR A 14 -13.30 -4.30 6.40
C THR A 14 -13.41 -2.80 6.67
N ALA A 15 -12.46 -1.99 6.19
CA ALA A 15 -12.51 -0.54 6.33
C ALA A 15 -13.75 0.09 5.68
N PHE A 16 -14.12 -0.36 4.48
CA PHE A 16 -15.28 0.17 3.76
C PHE A 16 -16.60 -0.52 4.15
N GLY A 17 -16.56 -1.79 4.56
CA GLY A 17 -17.72 -2.54 5.05
C GLY A 17 -18.20 -2.13 6.45
N ASN A 18 -17.40 -1.36 7.18
CA ASN A 18 -17.73 -0.84 8.51
C ASN A 18 -17.93 0.68 8.54
N THR A 19 -18.23 1.31 7.40
CA THR A 19 -18.42 2.77 7.32
C THR A 19 -19.58 3.29 8.17
N ASP A 20 -20.51 2.41 8.54
CA ASP A 20 -21.61 2.64 9.47
C ASP A 20 -21.21 2.53 10.95
N LYS A 21 -19.96 2.15 11.24
CA LYS A 21 -19.43 1.89 12.58
C LYS A 21 -18.18 2.73 12.83
N ASP A 22 -17.88 2.96 14.10
CA ASP A 22 -16.61 3.58 14.53
C ASP A 22 -15.50 2.52 14.65
N ILE A 23 -15.26 1.78 13.55
CA ILE A 23 -14.23 0.75 13.46
C ILE A 23 -13.32 1.05 12.28
N LEU A 24 -12.13 1.57 12.57
CA LEU A 24 -11.10 1.85 11.59
C LEU A 24 -10.20 0.64 11.40
N THR A 25 -9.94 0.27 10.15
CA THR A 25 -8.99 -0.82 9.83
C THR A 25 -7.88 -0.31 8.93
N ASN A 26 -6.63 -0.49 9.34
CA ASN A 26 -5.45 -0.13 8.56
C ASN A 26 -4.46 -1.29 8.53
N SER A 27 -3.60 -1.33 7.51
CA SER A 27 -2.52 -2.31 7.38
C SER A 27 -1.18 -1.65 7.64
N LEU A 28 -0.33 -2.32 8.42
CA LEU A 28 1.02 -1.86 8.70
C LEU A 28 2.04 -2.81 8.05
N ALA A 29 2.98 -2.25 7.29
CA ALA A 29 4.14 -2.91 6.73
C ALA A 29 5.40 -2.42 7.49
N PRO A 30 5.71 -3.01 8.65
CA PRO A 30 6.85 -2.58 9.45
C PRO A 30 8.17 -3.08 8.86
N VAL A 31 9.18 -2.23 8.91
CA VAL A 31 10.58 -2.54 8.61
C VAL A 31 11.36 -2.35 9.91
N ALA A 32 11.60 -3.46 10.59
CA ALA A 32 12.35 -3.51 11.84
C ALA A 32 13.28 -4.73 11.86
N MET A 33 14.44 -4.57 12.48
CA MET A 33 15.37 -5.64 12.77
C MET A 33 14.91 -6.36 14.04
N THR A 34 14.52 -7.62 13.86
CA THR A 34 14.05 -8.55 14.88
C THR A 34 14.84 -9.84 14.75
N PRO A 35 14.82 -10.77 15.71
CA PRO A 35 15.50 -12.05 15.56
C PRO A 35 15.13 -12.80 14.27
N LEU A 36 13.89 -12.65 13.79
CA LEU A 36 13.42 -13.28 12.55
C LEU A 36 14.00 -12.63 11.28
N SER A 37 14.20 -11.31 11.29
CA SER A 37 14.61 -10.53 10.11
C SER A 37 16.11 -10.19 10.07
N GLU A 38 16.81 -10.30 11.20
CA GLU A 38 18.23 -9.96 11.34
C GLU A 38 19.14 -10.68 10.32
N PRO A 39 19.02 -12.00 10.06
CA PRO A 39 19.88 -12.65 9.07
C PRO A 39 19.70 -12.06 7.67
N TYR A 40 18.47 -11.66 7.32
CA TYR A 40 18.18 -11.03 6.03
C TYR A 40 18.83 -9.65 5.92
N PHE A 41 18.74 -8.81 6.96
CA PHE A 41 19.38 -7.50 6.97
C PHE A 41 20.91 -7.61 6.91
N LYS A 42 21.51 -8.50 7.69
CA LYS A 42 22.97 -8.71 7.67
C LYS A 42 23.47 -9.19 6.29
N ALA A 43 22.71 -10.03 5.60
CA ALA A 43 23.10 -10.55 4.30
C ALA A 43 22.90 -9.55 3.15
N ASN A 44 21.83 -8.74 3.17
CA ASN A 44 21.44 -7.91 2.02
C ASN A 44 21.72 -6.41 2.21
N LEU A 45 21.86 -5.97 3.47
CA LEU A 45 22.00 -4.58 3.86
C LEU A 45 23.03 -4.44 5.00
N PRO A 46 24.29 -4.90 4.80
CA PRO A 46 25.28 -5.03 5.88
C PRO A 46 25.68 -3.70 6.54
N HIS A 47 25.44 -2.57 5.86
CA HIS A 47 25.76 -1.22 6.35
C HIS A 47 24.53 -0.47 6.88
N ILE A 48 23.40 -1.15 7.05
CA ILE A 48 22.20 -0.50 7.56
C ILE A 48 22.36 -0.14 9.03
N ASP A 49 21.94 1.06 9.38
CA ASP A 49 21.93 1.55 10.75
C ASP A 49 20.87 0.77 11.56
N SER A 50 21.35 -0.19 12.36
CA SER A 50 20.51 -1.05 13.18
C SER A 50 19.70 -0.28 14.22
N ASP A 51 20.21 0.87 14.69
CA ASP A 51 19.56 1.65 15.74
C ASP A 51 18.27 2.28 15.20
N ARG A 52 18.26 2.63 13.91
CA ARG A 52 17.08 3.15 13.21
C ARG A 52 16.09 2.08 12.78
N LEU A 53 16.48 0.81 12.88
CA LEU A 53 15.63 -0.34 12.59
C LEU A 53 15.13 -1.07 13.83
N GLY A 54 15.39 -0.55 15.04
CA GLY A 54 14.77 -1.11 16.24
C GLY A 54 13.24 -1.06 16.18
N ALA A 55 12.57 -2.04 16.79
CA ALA A 55 11.10 -2.11 16.84
C ALA A 55 10.46 -0.85 17.46
N GLY A 56 11.17 -0.17 18.36
CA GLY A 56 10.75 1.12 18.93
C GLY A 56 10.53 2.23 17.90
N ASN A 57 11.18 2.16 16.73
CA ASN A 57 10.96 3.11 15.63
C ASN A 57 9.62 2.90 14.90
N VAL A 58 8.96 1.76 15.12
CA VAL A 58 7.63 1.45 14.58
C VAL A 58 6.52 1.78 15.58
N THR A 59 6.82 1.74 16.88
CA THR A 59 5.86 1.93 17.98
C THR A 59 5.01 3.21 17.84
N PRO A 60 5.55 4.40 17.54
CA PRO A 60 4.73 5.61 17.42
C PRO A 60 3.64 5.51 16.36
N ALA A 61 3.93 4.86 15.23
CA ALA A 61 2.94 4.68 14.16
C ALA A 61 1.82 3.72 14.61
N VAL A 62 2.15 2.65 15.32
CA VAL A 62 1.15 1.74 15.91
C VAL A 62 0.28 2.48 16.91
N LEU A 63 0.88 3.27 17.81
CA LEU A 63 0.14 4.04 18.80
C LEU A 63 -0.82 5.05 18.15
N TYR A 64 -0.38 5.75 17.10
CA TYR A 64 -1.25 6.64 16.34
C TYR A 64 -2.43 5.89 15.71
N LEU A 65 -2.18 4.76 15.05
CA LEU A 65 -3.24 3.96 14.40
C LEU A 65 -4.28 3.41 15.40
N LEU A 66 -3.90 3.21 16.66
CA LEU A 66 -4.79 2.76 17.74
C LEU A 66 -5.38 3.91 18.57
N SER A 67 -4.97 5.15 18.32
CA SER A 67 -5.44 6.31 19.06
C SER A 67 -6.84 6.75 18.61
N ARG A 68 -7.53 7.50 19.48
CA ARG A 68 -8.80 8.15 19.12
C ARG A 68 -8.64 9.26 18.08
N ASP A 69 -7.43 9.79 17.94
CA ASP A 69 -7.10 10.84 16.97
C ASP A 69 -6.77 10.28 15.57
N CYS A 70 -6.82 8.95 15.40
CA CYS A 70 -6.54 8.31 14.12
C CYS A 70 -7.57 8.74 13.07
N GLN A 71 -7.08 9.39 12.00
CA GLN A 71 -7.92 9.79 10.86
C GLN A 71 -7.80 8.84 9.66
N LEU A 72 -7.03 7.75 9.80
CA LEU A 72 -6.75 6.82 8.71
C LEU A 72 -7.74 5.66 8.73
N ASN A 73 -8.27 5.30 7.57
CA ASN A 73 -9.10 4.12 7.39
C ASN A 73 -8.86 3.48 6.02
N GLY A 74 -8.64 2.17 5.99
CA GLY A 74 -8.35 1.41 4.78
C GLY A 74 -6.96 1.64 4.20
N GLU A 75 -6.08 2.31 4.94
CA GLU A 75 -4.76 2.69 4.47
C GLU A 75 -3.72 1.59 4.71
N ILE A 76 -2.72 1.53 3.82
CA ILE A 76 -1.57 0.64 3.94
C ILE A 76 -0.36 1.52 4.22
N ILE A 77 0.27 1.34 5.37
CA ILE A 77 1.34 2.21 5.85
C ILE A 77 2.63 1.42 5.99
N SER A 78 3.69 1.88 5.32
CA SER A 78 5.07 1.42 5.53
C SER A 78 5.73 2.26 6.61
N VAL A 79 6.39 1.60 7.57
CA VAL A 79 7.08 2.27 8.69
C VAL A 79 8.43 1.64 8.97
N GLY A 80 9.48 2.46 9.05
CA GLY A 80 10.81 2.02 9.46
C GLY A 80 11.84 3.12 9.24
N GLY A 81 12.99 3.04 9.92
CA GLY A 81 14.07 4.05 9.75
C GLY A 81 13.68 5.46 10.21
N GLY A 82 12.62 5.61 11.01
CA GLY A 82 12.04 6.92 11.37
C GLY A 82 11.14 7.54 10.30
N ARG A 83 10.72 6.76 9.28
CA ARG A 83 9.80 7.20 8.22
C ARG A 83 8.47 6.46 8.33
N MET A 84 7.38 7.19 8.12
CA MET A 84 6.04 6.66 7.88
C MET A 84 5.61 7.09 6.47
N ALA A 85 5.14 6.15 5.65
CA ALA A 85 4.73 6.43 4.28
C ALA A 85 3.54 5.57 3.87
N ARG A 86 2.69 6.12 3.00
CA ARG A 86 1.58 5.39 2.41
C ARG A 86 2.06 4.47 1.28
N VAL A 87 1.58 3.23 1.28
CA VAL A 87 1.62 2.30 0.14
C VAL A 87 0.23 2.30 -0.48
N PHE A 88 0.15 2.41 -1.81
CA PHE A 88 -1.13 2.55 -2.50
C PHE A 88 -1.14 1.81 -3.83
N ILE A 89 -2.35 1.51 -4.29
CA ILE A 89 -2.63 1.04 -5.64
C ILE A 89 -3.18 2.24 -6.41
N ALA A 90 -2.69 2.43 -7.63
CA ALA A 90 -3.11 3.52 -8.50
C ALA A 90 -3.49 2.98 -9.88
N THR A 91 -4.33 3.75 -10.56
CA THR A 91 -4.78 3.45 -11.93
C THR A 91 -4.23 4.53 -12.84
N SER A 92 -3.55 4.13 -13.92
CA SER A 92 -3.14 5.06 -14.97
C SER A 92 -4.30 5.38 -15.92
N PRO A 93 -4.23 6.46 -16.70
CA PRO A 93 -5.28 6.80 -17.67
C PRO A 93 -5.53 5.69 -18.71
N GLY A 94 -4.50 4.91 -19.02
CA GLY A 94 -4.56 3.75 -19.91
C GLY A 94 -4.72 4.10 -21.39
N TYR A 95 -4.99 3.07 -22.20
CA TYR A 95 -5.20 3.18 -23.64
C TYR A 95 -6.70 3.16 -23.97
N ARG A 96 -7.17 4.17 -24.70
CA ARG A 96 -8.57 4.29 -25.13
C ARG A 96 -8.68 4.30 -26.66
N PRO A 97 -8.76 3.13 -27.32
CA PRO A 97 -9.05 3.07 -28.74
C PRO A 97 -10.53 3.33 -29.01
N GLY A 98 -10.84 3.68 -30.26
CA GLY A 98 -12.24 3.66 -30.74
C GLY A 98 -12.81 2.24 -30.83
N ASP A 99 -11.95 1.22 -31.05
CA ASP A 99 -12.30 -0.21 -31.04
C ASP A 99 -11.23 -1.03 -30.31
N LEU A 100 -11.64 -1.76 -29.26
CA LEU A 100 -10.76 -2.48 -28.34
C LEU A 100 -10.54 -3.93 -28.83
N GLN A 101 -9.71 -4.09 -29.85
CA GLN A 101 -9.27 -5.39 -30.36
C GLN A 101 -7.97 -5.86 -29.70
N ALA A 102 -7.75 -7.17 -29.62
CA ALA A 102 -6.57 -7.76 -28.97
C ALA A 102 -5.26 -7.29 -29.60
N GLU A 103 -5.23 -7.16 -30.93
CA GLU A 103 -4.08 -6.70 -31.72
C GLU A 103 -3.75 -5.24 -31.41
N ASN A 104 -4.79 -4.39 -31.26
CA ASN A 104 -4.62 -2.99 -30.90
C ASN A 104 -4.08 -2.82 -29.47
N ILE A 105 -4.50 -3.68 -28.53
CA ILE A 105 -3.94 -3.70 -27.18
C ILE A 105 -2.46 -4.09 -27.23
N ALA A 106 -2.14 -5.19 -27.94
CA ALA A 106 -0.77 -5.68 -28.07
C ALA A 106 0.17 -4.63 -28.70
N ALA A 107 -0.31 -3.90 -29.71
CA ALA A 107 0.44 -2.83 -30.37
C ALA A 107 0.63 -1.57 -29.50
N ASN A 108 -0.16 -1.40 -28.43
CA ASN A 108 -0.14 -0.20 -27.58
C ASN A 108 0.14 -0.53 -26.09
N LEU A 109 0.83 -1.64 -25.82
CA LEU A 109 1.12 -2.08 -24.45
C LEU A 109 1.88 -1.05 -23.63
N ASP A 110 2.77 -0.27 -24.24
CA ASP A 110 3.50 0.79 -23.53
C ASP A 110 2.55 1.84 -22.96
N THR A 111 1.50 2.22 -23.70
CA THR A 111 0.45 3.13 -23.22
C THR A 111 -0.41 2.48 -22.15
N VAL A 112 -0.74 1.19 -22.29
CA VAL A 112 -1.53 0.42 -21.30
C VAL A 112 -0.78 0.30 -19.97
N LEU A 113 0.53 0.06 -20.02
CA LEU A 113 1.39 -0.15 -18.85
C LEU A 113 2.04 1.14 -18.35
N SER A 114 1.76 2.29 -18.99
CA SER A 114 2.26 3.58 -18.53
C SER A 114 1.86 3.82 -17.08
N THR A 115 2.82 4.33 -16.30
CA THR A 115 2.62 4.72 -14.90
C THR A 115 2.52 6.24 -14.75
N GLU A 116 2.54 6.97 -15.87
CA GLU A 116 2.41 8.43 -15.85
C GLU A 116 0.96 8.85 -15.65
N GLY A 117 0.76 9.98 -14.96
CA GLY A 117 -0.58 10.54 -14.74
C GLY A 117 -1.51 9.66 -13.89
N PHE A 118 -0.95 8.77 -13.08
CA PHE A 118 -1.75 7.86 -12.25
C PHE A 118 -2.65 8.63 -11.27
N GLU A 119 -3.81 8.05 -10.97
CA GLU A 119 -4.66 8.49 -9.89
C GLU A 119 -4.78 7.42 -8.81
N ILE A 120 -4.81 7.85 -7.55
CA ILE A 120 -5.03 6.96 -6.42
C ILE A 120 -6.53 6.88 -6.15
N LEU A 121 -7.11 5.71 -6.43
CA LEU A 121 -8.55 5.49 -6.26
C LEU A 121 -8.86 5.13 -4.81
N LYS A 122 -9.93 5.72 -4.26
CA LYS A 122 -10.39 5.41 -2.90
C LYS A 122 -11.40 4.28 -2.93
N MET A 123 -12.36 4.32 -3.86
CA MET A 123 -13.45 3.36 -3.99
C MET A 123 -13.55 2.80 -5.41
N SER A 124 -14.23 1.66 -5.57
CA SER A 124 -14.43 1.06 -6.90
C SER A 124 -15.18 1.99 -7.86
N VAL A 125 -16.10 2.81 -7.35
CA VAL A 125 -16.84 3.81 -8.13
C VAL A 125 -15.94 4.86 -8.78
N ASP A 126 -14.76 5.14 -8.20
CA ASP A 126 -13.79 6.07 -8.78
C ASP A 126 -13.29 5.61 -10.15
N GLN A 127 -13.31 4.29 -10.40
CA GLN A 127 -12.91 3.72 -11.68
C GLN A 127 -13.76 4.23 -12.85
N TYR A 128 -15.04 4.58 -12.60
CA TYR A 128 -15.94 5.05 -13.65
C TYR A 128 -15.56 6.42 -14.20
N ARG A 129 -14.68 7.18 -13.52
CA ARG A 129 -14.16 8.45 -14.05
C ARG A 129 -13.27 8.26 -15.29
N PHE A 130 -12.80 7.04 -15.54
CA PHE A 130 -12.02 6.66 -16.72
C PHE A 130 -12.86 6.05 -17.84
N LEU A 131 -14.20 6.09 -17.76
CA LEU A 131 -15.11 5.71 -18.85
C LEU A 131 -15.56 6.99 -19.56
#